data_AF-A0A5N4CY07-F1
#
_entry.id   AF-A0A5N4CY07-F1
#
_cell.length_a   1.000
_cell.length_b   1.000
_cell.length_c   1.000
_cell.angle_alpha   90.00
_cell.angle_beta   90.00
_cell.angle_gamma   90.00
#
_symmetry.space_group_name_H-M   'P 1'
#
loop_
_entity.id
_entity.type
_entity.pdbx_description
1 polymer ?
#
loop_
_entity_poly.entity_id
_entity_poly.type
_entity_poly.pdbx_seq_one_letter_code
_entity_poly.pdbx_strand_id
1 'polypeptide(L)'
;MVKTVPVKTKAYQDQKPETRGLRKRVKVFHSTNYANYAENFIQSIISTVEPVHRPEATMVEDGDGRFYMKEAIQLIVRIAAANGTGRLVIGQNGILSTPAVSCIIRKIKAIGGIILTASHNPGGPNGDFGIKFNISNGGPAPEAITDKIFQISKTIEEYEIFPDLKVDLGFWESSKLLKIRIDAMHGVVGPYVKKILCEELGAPTT
;
A
#
# COMPACT_ATOMS: atom_id res chain seq x y z
N MET A 1 26.88 -2.06 1.74
CA MET A 1 25.72 -2.97 1.60
C MET A 1 24.73 -2.61 2.69
N VAL A 2 23.46 -2.42 2.35
CA VAL A 2 22.39 -2.42 3.37
C VAL A 2 22.28 -3.86 3.89
N LYS A 3 22.12 -4.07 5.20
CA LYS A 3 21.96 -5.41 5.79
C LYS A 3 20.51 -5.59 6.26
N THR A 4 19.93 -6.75 5.98
CA THR A 4 18.66 -7.14 6.58
C THR A 4 18.84 -7.37 8.07
N VAL A 5 17.79 -7.14 8.85
CA VAL A 5 17.73 -7.43 10.27
C VAL A 5 16.45 -8.23 10.56
N PRO A 6 16.53 -9.42 11.17
CA PRO A 6 15.36 -10.11 11.69
C PRO A 6 14.91 -9.42 12.98
N VAL A 7 13.63 -9.08 13.08
CA VAL A 7 13.03 -8.43 14.25
C VAL A 7 12.03 -9.39 14.88
N LYS A 8 12.33 -9.83 16.11
CA LYS A 8 11.38 -10.62 16.91
C LYS A 8 10.13 -9.79 17.22
N THR A 9 8.97 -10.43 17.10
CA THR A 9 7.66 -9.78 17.24
C THR A 9 6.69 -10.67 18.00
N LYS A 10 5.51 -10.13 18.34
CA LYS A 10 4.40 -10.87 18.93
C LYS A 10 3.22 -10.87 17.97
N ALA A 11 2.69 -12.05 17.67
CA ALA A 11 1.51 -12.20 16.82
C ALA A 11 0.26 -11.50 17.38
N TYR A 12 -0.56 -10.95 16.48
CA TYR A 12 -1.84 -10.33 16.80
C TYR A 12 -3.00 -11.21 16.33
N GLN A 13 -3.98 -11.42 17.20
CA GLN A 13 -5.13 -12.31 16.93
C GLN A 13 -6.27 -11.64 16.15
N ASP A 14 -6.19 -10.31 15.93
CA ASP A 14 -7.24 -9.50 15.32
C ASP A 14 -6.90 -8.97 13.92
N GLN A 15 -5.80 -9.45 13.33
CA GLN A 15 -5.31 -9.09 11.99
C GLN A 15 -6.01 -9.83 10.84
N LYS A 16 -7.30 -10.18 11.00
CA LYS A 16 -8.07 -10.80 9.91
C LYS A 16 -8.36 -9.76 8.82
N PRO A 17 -7.89 -9.93 7.57
CA PRO A 17 -8.34 -9.10 6.46
C PRO A 17 -9.75 -9.52 6.07
N GLU A 18 -10.64 -8.56 5.91
CA GLU A 18 -11.90 -8.78 5.19
C GLU A 18 -11.65 -8.72 3.67
N THR A 19 -12.68 -9.04 2.88
CA THR A 19 -12.68 -8.89 1.40
C THR A 19 -12.32 -7.46 0.93
N ARG A 20 -12.37 -6.48 1.82
CA ARG A 20 -12.01 -5.07 1.58
C ARG A 20 -10.75 -4.60 2.32
N GLY A 21 -9.88 -5.54 2.71
CA GLY A 21 -8.62 -5.35 3.43
C GLY A 21 -8.74 -5.34 4.95
N LEU A 22 -7.60 -5.35 5.65
CA LEU A 22 -7.56 -5.11 7.10
C LEU A 22 -7.79 -3.62 7.36
N ARG A 23 -8.74 -3.27 8.22
CA ARG A 23 -9.06 -1.89 8.61
C ARG A 23 -9.07 -1.74 10.12
N LYS A 24 -8.42 -0.70 10.63
CA LYS A 24 -8.40 -0.33 12.05
C LYS A 24 -8.30 1.20 12.18
N ARG A 25 -8.45 1.74 13.38
CA ARG A 25 -8.07 3.13 13.67
C ARG A 25 -6.59 3.33 13.39
N VAL A 26 -6.19 4.52 12.93
CA VAL A 26 -4.78 4.90 12.76
C VAL A 26 -3.95 4.58 14.01
N LYS A 27 -4.50 4.81 15.20
CA LYS A 27 -3.86 4.52 16.50
C LYS A 27 -3.50 3.04 16.72
N VAL A 28 -4.06 2.09 15.97
CA VAL A 28 -3.66 0.67 16.05
C VAL A 28 -2.41 0.40 15.23
N PHE A 29 -2.19 1.15 14.14
CA PHE A 29 -0.96 1.04 13.33
C PHE A 29 0.15 2.01 13.81
N HIS A 30 -0.22 3.09 14.49
CA HIS A 30 0.66 4.20 14.86
C HIS A 30 0.53 4.53 16.36
N SER A 31 0.77 3.54 17.21
CA SER A 31 0.89 3.69 18.67
C SER A 31 1.89 2.69 19.24
N THR A 32 2.63 3.13 20.26
CA THR A 32 3.54 2.27 21.06
C THR A 32 2.84 1.09 21.74
N ASN A 33 1.53 1.16 21.97
CA ASN A 33 0.74 0.05 22.52
C ASN A 33 0.55 -1.11 21.52
N TYR A 34 0.79 -0.87 20.24
CA TYR A 34 0.61 -1.82 19.13
C TYR A 34 1.90 -1.91 18.28
N ALA A 35 3.03 -2.14 18.96
CA ALA A 35 4.32 -2.30 18.32
C ALA A 35 4.29 -3.40 17.23
N ASN A 36 4.94 -3.13 16.09
CA ASN A 36 5.02 -4.01 14.93
C ASN A 36 3.67 -4.39 14.27
N TYR A 37 2.56 -3.71 14.57
CA TYR A 37 1.24 -4.11 14.05
C TYR A 37 1.17 -4.03 12.51
N ALA A 38 1.68 -2.97 11.90
CA ALA A 38 1.73 -2.84 10.45
C ALA A 38 2.72 -3.84 9.85
N GLU A 39 3.91 -3.93 10.44
CA GLU A 39 5.04 -4.75 10.03
C GLU A 39 4.66 -6.24 9.99
N ASN A 40 4.02 -6.74 11.04
CA ASN A 40 3.53 -8.12 11.11
C ASN A 40 2.53 -8.43 9.97
N PHE A 41 1.63 -7.51 9.66
CA PHE A 41 0.62 -7.73 8.63
C PHE A 41 1.22 -7.64 7.22
N ILE A 42 2.14 -6.70 6.99
CA ILE A 42 2.90 -6.56 5.74
C ILE A 42 3.75 -7.81 5.49
N GLN A 43 4.49 -8.28 6.50
CA GLN A 43 5.23 -9.54 6.43
C GLN A 43 4.30 -10.73 6.14
N SER A 44 3.11 -10.78 6.75
CA SER A 44 2.12 -11.84 6.52
C SER A 44 1.58 -11.85 5.08
N ILE A 45 1.41 -10.68 4.45
CA ILE A 45 1.08 -10.57 3.02
C ILE A 45 2.22 -11.13 2.16
N ILE A 46 3.46 -10.67 2.38
CA ILE A 46 4.63 -11.10 1.59
C ILE A 46 4.90 -12.60 1.76
N SER A 47 4.70 -13.14 2.96
CA SER A 47 4.79 -14.58 3.25
C SER A 47 3.72 -15.45 2.57
N THR A 48 2.70 -14.87 1.92
CA THR A 48 1.84 -15.66 1.02
C THR A 48 2.56 -16.08 -0.26
N VAL A 49 3.58 -15.33 -0.69
CA VAL A 49 4.41 -15.57 -1.87
C VAL A 49 5.61 -16.43 -1.47
N GLU A 50 5.79 -17.55 -2.16
CA GLU A 50 6.89 -18.48 -1.88
C GLU A 50 8.25 -17.83 -2.19
N PRO A 51 9.29 -18.03 -1.36
CA PRO A 51 10.59 -17.35 -1.51
C PRO A 51 11.20 -17.44 -2.90
N VAL A 52 11.07 -18.60 -3.58
CA VAL A 52 11.59 -18.84 -4.94
C VAL A 52 10.99 -17.90 -5.99
N HIS A 53 9.77 -17.40 -5.78
CA HIS A 53 9.08 -16.50 -6.72
C HIS A 53 9.27 -15.01 -6.42
N ARG A 54 9.83 -14.65 -5.26
CA ARG A 54 9.99 -13.25 -4.86
C ARG A 54 11.01 -12.46 -5.71
N PRO A 55 12.16 -13.02 -6.14
CA PRO A 55 13.11 -12.28 -6.98
C PRO A 55 12.55 -11.86 -8.34
N GLU A 56 11.55 -12.56 -8.87
CA GLU A 56 10.86 -12.19 -10.12
C GLU A 56 9.56 -11.39 -9.85
N ALA A 57 9.09 -11.35 -8.60
CA ALA A 57 7.88 -10.67 -8.23
C ALA A 57 7.99 -9.16 -8.44
N THR A 58 7.04 -8.63 -9.21
CA THR A 58 6.69 -7.21 -9.17
C THR A 58 5.44 -7.01 -8.33
N MET A 59 5.46 -6.04 -7.40
CA MET A 59 4.30 -5.58 -6.64
C MET A 59 4.02 -4.09 -6.89
N VAL A 60 2.75 -3.69 -6.81
CA VAL A 60 2.32 -2.28 -6.90
C VAL A 60 1.92 -1.78 -5.51
N GLU A 61 2.38 -0.62 -5.07
CA GLU A 61 2.20 -0.16 -3.68
C GLU A 61 1.85 1.32 -3.58
N ASP A 62 0.63 1.63 -3.16
CA ASP A 62 0.13 3.02 -3.12
C ASP A 62 -1.07 3.19 -2.19
N GLY A 63 -1.42 4.44 -1.89
CA GLY A 63 -2.60 4.76 -1.08
C GLY A 63 -3.41 5.96 -1.54
N ASP A 64 -4.37 6.32 -0.70
CA ASP A 64 -5.35 7.38 -0.99
C ASP A 64 -5.00 8.79 -0.47
N GLY A 65 -3.76 8.96 0.01
CA GLY A 65 -3.25 10.22 0.57
C GLY A 65 -3.53 10.41 2.06
N ARG A 66 -4.22 9.48 2.74
CA ARG A 66 -4.54 9.62 4.16
C ARG A 66 -3.29 9.63 5.06
N PHE A 67 -3.45 10.20 6.26
CA PHE A 67 -2.46 10.15 7.33
C PHE A 67 -1.92 8.72 7.57
N TYR A 68 -0.63 8.59 7.93
CA TYR A 68 0.14 7.34 8.06
C TYR A 68 0.46 6.60 6.75
N MET A 69 -0.06 7.04 5.59
CA MET A 69 0.21 6.37 4.31
C MET A 69 1.68 6.40 3.91
N LYS A 70 2.35 7.56 4.00
CA LYS A 70 3.75 7.68 3.56
C LYS A 70 4.69 6.84 4.43
N GLU A 71 4.42 6.79 5.73
CA GLU A 71 5.11 5.98 6.72
C GLU A 71 4.92 4.49 6.41
N ALA A 72 3.68 4.06 6.14
CA ALA A 72 3.37 2.69 5.74
C ALA A 72 4.04 2.27 4.42
N ILE A 73 4.13 3.16 3.41
CA ILE A 73 4.87 2.86 2.16
C ILE A 73 6.35 2.59 2.47
N GLN A 74 6.99 3.41 3.31
CA GLN A 74 8.39 3.16 3.69
C GLN A 74 8.53 1.82 4.42
N LEU A 75 7.59 1.44 5.31
CA LEU A 75 7.60 0.11 5.95
C LEU A 75 7.48 -1.03 4.93
N ILE A 76 6.55 -0.94 3.96
CA ILE A 76 6.39 -1.98 2.95
C ILE A 76 7.67 -2.11 2.11
N VAL A 77 8.21 -0.99 1.61
CA VAL A 77 9.47 -0.97 0.83
C VAL A 77 10.60 -1.68 1.57
N ARG A 78 10.75 -1.41 2.88
CA ARG A 78 11.82 -2.00 3.70
C ARG A 78 11.64 -3.50 3.95
N ILE A 79 10.41 -3.97 4.15
CA ILE A 79 10.10 -5.38 4.42
C ILE A 79 10.11 -6.19 3.13
N ALA A 80 9.51 -5.67 2.06
CA ALA A 80 9.48 -6.30 0.74
C ALA A 80 10.88 -6.45 0.15
N ALA A 81 11.73 -5.42 0.24
CA ALA A 81 13.12 -5.51 -0.18
C ALA A 81 13.90 -6.54 0.68
N ALA A 82 13.70 -6.57 2.01
CA ALA A 82 14.37 -7.54 2.88
C ALA A 82 13.98 -8.99 2.55
N ASN A 83 12.69 -9.21 2.27
CA ASN A 83 12.14 -10.50 1.87
C ASN A 83 12.49 -10.93 0.42
N GLY A 84 13.27 -10.13 -0.32
CA GLY A 84 13.73 -10.46 -1.67
C GLY A 84 12.73 -10.19 -2.80
N THR A 85 11.74 -9.30 -2.61
CA THR A 85 10.84 -8.88 -3.69
C THR A 85 11.60 -8.11 -4.77
N GLY A 86 11.59 -8.63 -6.01
CA GLY A 86 12.44 -8.14 -7.10
C GLY A 86 12.17 -6.71 -7.57
N ARG A 87 10.89 -6.26 -7.58
CA ARG A 87 10.54 -4.90 -8.00
C ARG A 87 9.28 -4.38 -7.32
N LEU A 88 9.34 -3.12 -6.89
CA LEU A 88 8.17 -2.35 -6.45
C LEU A 88 7.85 -1.26 -7.47
N VAL A 89 6.56 -1.05 -7.73
CA VAL A 89 6.05 0.06 -8.55
C VAL A 89 5.18 0.92 -7.66
N ILE A 90 5.64 2.14 -7.41
CA ILE A 90 5.07 3.08 -6.44
C ILE A 90 4.70 4.35 -7.20
N GLY A 91 3.50 4.86 -6.97
CA GLY A 91 3.02 6.12 -7.49
C GLY A 91 3.75 7.31 -6.90
N GLN A 92 3.78 8.40 -7.66
CA GLN A 92 4.31 9.67 -7.19
C GLN A 92 3.56 10.09 -5.90
N ASN A 93 4.30 10.55 -4.90
CA ASN A 93 3.84 10.85 -3.54
C ASN A 93 3.18 9.68 -2.78
N GLY A 94 3.26 8.45 -3.29
CA GLY A 94 2.52 7.30 -2.78
C GLY A 94 1.03 7.33 -3.14
N ILE A 95 0.66 8.06 -4.20
CA ILE A 95 -0.71 8.23 -4.65
C ILE A 95 -0.98 7.39 -5.91
N LEU A 96 -1.73 6.29 -5.72
CA LEU A 96 -2.54 5.70 -6.79
C LEU A 96 -3.94 5.34 -6.32
N SER A 97 -4.92 5.58 -7.18
CA SER A 97 -6.30 5.13 -6.98
C SER A 97 -6.41 3.61 -7.12
N THR A 98 -7.36 2.98 -6.41
CA THR A 98 -7.59 1.53 -6.52
C THR A 98 -7.79 1.03 -7.96
N PRO A 99 -8.52 1.74 -8.85
CA PRO A 99 -8.60 1.38 -10.27
C PRO A 99 -7.26 1.47 -11.00
N ALA A 100 -6.42 2.46 -10.69
CA ALA A 100 -5.10 2.60 -11.31
C ALA A 100 -4.13 1.49 -10.86
N VAL A 101 -4.13 1.12 -9.57
CA VAL A 101 -3.38 -0.05 -9.09
C VAL A 101 -3.83 -1.31 -9.83
N SER A 102 -5.14 -1.54 -9.95
CA SER A 102 -5.70 -2.67 -10.71
C SER A 102 -5.26 -2.69 -12.18
N CYS A 103 -5.29 -1.52 -12.84
CA CYS A 103 -4.83 -1.34 -14.21
C CYS A 103 -3.33 -1.65 -14.37
N ILE A 104 -2.49 -1.10 -13.47
CA ILE A 104 -1.04 -1.27 -13.52
C ILE A 104 -0.65 -2.72 -13.25
N ILE A 105 -1.24 -3.39 -12.25
CA ILE A 105 -1.02 -4.81 -11.96
C ILE A 105 -1.21 -5.64 -13.23
N ARG A 106 -2.35 -5.46 -13.90
CA ARG A 106 -2.70 -6.19 -15.13
C ARG A 106 -1.77 -5.83 -16.29
N LYS A 107 -1.43 -4.55 -16.45
CA LYS A 107 -0.57 -4.05 -17.55
C LYS A 107 0.86 -4.58 -17.45
N ILE A 108 1.45 -4.62 -16.26
CA ILE A 108 2.85 -5.04 -16.05
C ILE A 108 3.00 -6.50 -15.63
N LYS A 109 1.89 -7.24 -15.52
CA LYS A 109 1.82 -8.61 -15.00
C LYS A 109 2.44 -8.75 -13.61
N ALA A 110 2.14 -7.79 -12.73
CA ALA A 110 2.53 -7.84 -11.32
C ALA A 110 1.87 -9.04 -10.62
N ILE A 111 2.51 -9.58 -9.58
CA ILE A 111 1.92 -10.69 -8.79
C ILE A 111 0.74 -10.22 -7.93
N GLY A 112 0.63 -8.91 -7.70
CA GLY A 112 -0.39 -8.27 -6.89
C GLY A 112 0.00 -6.84 -6.52
N GLY A 113 -0.68 -6.28 -5.53
CA GLY A 113 -0.34 -4.97 -4.98
C GLY A 113 -1.00 -4.67 -3.65
N ILE A 114 -0.35 -3.83 -2.84
CA ILE A 114 -0.83 -3.39 -1.54
C ILE A 114 -1.44 -1.99 -1.69
N ILE A 115 -2.67 -1.81 -1.21
CA ILE A 115 -3.41 -0.55 -1.36
C ILE A 115 -3.76 0.02 0.02
N LEU A 116 -3.16 1.16 0.34
CA LEU A 116 -3.25 1.86 1.62
C LEU A 116 -4.46 2.81 1.63
N THR A 117 -5.62 2.25 1.94
CA THR A 117 -6.89 2.97 1.90
C THR A 117 -7.95 2.29 2.77
N ALA A 118 -8.66 3.08 3.57
CA ALA A 118 -9.91 2.67 4.21
C ALA A 118 -11.16 3.09 3.38
N SER A 119 -10.98 3.44 2.10
CA SER A 119 -12.07 3.81 1.18
C SER A 119 -12.87 5.01 1.70
N HIS A 120 -14.18 4.88 1.90
CA HIS A 120 -15.04 5.96 2.39
C HIS A 120 -14.82 6.32 3.87
N ASN A 121 -14.07 5.52 4.64
CA ASN A 121 -13.80 5.81 6.04
C ASN A 121 -12.91 7.06 6.20
N PRO A 122 -13.19 7.94 7.19
CA PRO A 122 -12.45 9.18 7.39
C PRO A 122 -10.97 8.92 7.72
N GLY A 123 -10.08 9.75 7.19
CA GLY A 123 -8.64 9.72 7.47
C GLY A 123 -8.23 10.60 8.66
N GLY A 124 -6.93 10.81 8.81
CA GLY A 124 -6.33 11.68 9.85
C GLY A 124 -5.93 10.93 11.13
N PRO A 125 -5.23 11.58 12.09
CA PRO A 125 -4.67 10.92 13.28
C PRO A 125 -5.67 10.20 14.19
N ASN A 126 -6.94 10.62 14.16
CA ASN A 126 -8.05 10.01 14.90
C ASN A 126 -9.02 9.21 14.00
N GLY A 127 -8.72 9.10 12.71
CA GLY A 127 -9.50 8.36 11.72
C GLY A 127 -9.05 6.92 11.54
N ASP A 128 -9.39 6.37 10.38
CA ASP A 128 -9.18 4.97 10.03
C ASP A 128 -8.08 4.82 8.97
N PHE A 129 -7.34 3.72 9.09
CA PHE A 129 -6.34 3.28 8.12
C PHE A 129 -6.68 1.86 7.66
N GLY A 130 -6.26 1.51 6.45
CA GLY A 130 -6.56 0.21 5.87
C GLY A 130 -5.46 -0.27 4.94
N ILE A 131 -5.14 -1.55 5.03
CA ILE A 131 -4.16 -2.23 4.18
C ILE A 131 -4.95 -3.30 3.41
N LYS A 132 -5.12 -3.07 2.10
CA LYS A 132 -5.73 -4.03 1.17
C LYS A 132 -4.65 -4.77 0.40
N PHE A 133 -4.96 -6.00 -0.02
CA PHE A 133 -4.13 -6.74 -0.96
C PHE A 133 -4.96 -7.12 -2.20
N ASN A 134 -4.44 -6.80 -3.37
CA ASN A 134 -4.94 -7.24 -4.67
C ASN A 134 -3.98 -8.28 -5.24
N ILE A 135 -4.51 -9.26 -5.98
CA ILE A 135 -3.73 -10.33 -6.62
C ILE A 135 -3.49 -10.03 -8.11
N SER A 136 -2.75 -10.91 -8.80
CA SER A 136 -2.25 -10.74 -10.17
C SER A 136 -3.31 -10.45 -11.25
N ASN A 137 -4.58 -10.79 -11.04
CA ASN A 137 -5.67 -10.41 -11.96
C ASN A 137 -6.08 -8.92 -11.85
N GLY A 138 -5.51 -8.18 -10.88
CA GLY A 138 -5.81 -6.79 -10.55
C GLY A 138 -6.95 -6.60 -9.55
N GLY A 139 -7.68 -7.65 -9.18
CA GLY A 139 -8.79 -7.63 -8.22
C GLY A 139 -8.36 -7.88 -6.77
N PRO A 140 -9.28 -7.73 -5.80
CA PRO A 140 -9.00 -7.99 -4.40
C PRO A 140 -8.65 -9.48 -4.17
N ALA A 141 -7.86 -9.73 -3.12
CA ALA A 141 -7.53 -11.09 -2.70
C ALA A 141 -8.79 -11.90 -2.35
N PRO A 142 -8.95 -13.14 -2.85
CA PRO A 142 -10.06 -14.02 -2.50
C PRO A 142 -9.90 -14.58 -1.08
N GLU A 143 -10.98 -15.14 -0.54
CA GLU A 143 -11.05 -15.62 0.86
C GLU A 143 -9.90 -16.55 1.25
N ALA A 144 -9.55 -17.52 0.39
CA ALA A 144 -8.43 -18.43 0.62
C ALA A 144 -7.07 -17.72 0.80
N ILE A 145 -6.84 -16.57 0.15
CA ILE A 145 -5.63 -15.77 0.32
C ILE A 145 -5.74 -14.91 1.58
N THR A 146 -6.89 -14.28 1.86
CA THR A 146 -7.07 -13.49 3.10
C THR A 146 -6.98 -14.36 4.35
N ASP A 147 -7.48 -15.60 4.31
CA ASP A 147 -7.33 -16.56 5.40
C ASP A 147 -5.88 -17.06 5.52
N LYS A 148 -5.15 -17.30 4.40
CA LYS A 148 -3.70 -17.61 4.45
C LYS A 148 -2.92 -16.49 5.16
N ILE A 149 -3.19 -15.21 4.83
CA ILE A 149 -2.61 -14.04 5.51
C ILE A 149 -2.94 -14.09 7.00
N PHE A 150 -4.20 -14.33 7.36
CA PHE A 150 -4.64 -14.36 8.76
C PHE A 150 -4.06 -15.53 9.58
N GLN A 151 -3.87 -16.71 8.98
CA GLN A 151 -3.19 -17.80 9.68
C GLN A 151 -1.72 -17.44 9.98
N ILE A 152 -1.01 -16.88 8.98
CA ILE A 152 0.39 -16.43 9.15
C ILE A 152 0.48 -15.34 10.24
N SER A 153 -0.41 -14.33 10.22
CA SER A 153 -0.36 -13.22 11.17
C SER A 153 -0.63 -13.63 12.63
N LYS A 154 -1.33 -14.74 12.85
CA LYS A 154 -1.60 -15.30 14.19
C LYS A 154 -0.43 -16.09 14.78
N THR A 155 0.52 -16.52 13.95
CA THR A 155 1.67 -17.36 14.35
C THR A 155 3.02 -16.72 14.01
N ILE A 156 3.05 -15.44 13.65
CA ILE A 156 4.28 -14.72 13.32
C ILE A 156 5.12 -14.45 14.59
N GLU A 157 6.38 -14.89 14.55
CA GLU A 157 7.38 -14.70 15.62
C GLU A 157 8.46 -13.69 15.23
N GLU A 158 8.66 -13.44 13.93
CA GLU A 158 9.61 -12.46 13.41
C GLU A 158 9.22 -11.93 12.03
N TYR A 159 9.80 -10.79 11.66
CA TYR A 159 9.79 -10.25 10.30
C TYR A 159 11.20 -9.77 9.91
N GLU A 160 11.48 -9.72 8.61
CA GLU A 160 12.74 -9.18 8.09
C GLU A 160 12.56 -7.75 7.58
N ILE A 161 13.54 -6.88 7.85
CA ILE A 161 13.49 -5.48 7.43
C ILE A 161 14.87 -4.92 7.08
N PHE A 162 14.92 -4.00 6.11
CA PHE A 162 16.04 -3.07 5.91
C PHE A 162 15.73 -1.75 6.63
N PRO A 163 16.18 -1.51 7.87
CA PRO A 163 15.72 -0.36 8.66
C PRO A 163 16.07 1.00 8.03
N ASP A 164 17.24 1.10 7.41
CA ASP A 164 17.80 2.36 6.89
C ASP A 164 17.37 2.68 5.44
N LEU A 165 16.62 1.79 4.77
CA LEU A 165 16.16 2.03 3.41
C LEU A 165 15.08 3.14 3.41
N LYS A 166 15.26 4.15 2.56
CA LYS A 166 14.34 5.27 2.39
C LYS A 166 14.23 5.64 0.91
N VAL A 167 13.02 5.90 0.43
CA VAL A 167 12.75 6.31 -0.96
C VAL A 167 12.09 7.70 -1.01
N ASP A 168 12.40 8.47 -2.06
CA ASP A 168 11.78 9.77 -2.37
C ASP A 168 10.62 9.61 -3.38
N LEU A 169 9.67 10.55 -3.38
CA LEU A 169 8.35 10.42 -4.03
C LEU A 169 7.92 11.70 -4.83
N GLY A 170 8.84 12.58 -5.25
CA GLY A 170 8.61 14.02 -5.58
C GLY A 170 7.83 14.53 -6.84
N PHE A 171 8.49 14.67 -8.01
CA PHE A 171 8.13 15.54 -9.19
C PHE A 171 7.11 14.96 -10.21
N TRP A 172 6.40 15.69 -11.11
CA TRP A 172 6.64 17.02 -11.77
C TRP A 172 5.35 17.91 -11.92
N GLU A 173 5.17 18.64 -13.05
CA GLU A 173 4.29 19.80 -13.36
C GLU A 173 3.72 19.80 -14.83
N SER A 174 2.55 20.42 -15.10
CA SER A 174 2.02 20.80 -16.46
C SER A 174 0.79 21.78 -16.42
N SER A 175 0.21 22.21 -17.56
CA SER A 175 -0.65 23.42 -17.74
C SER A 175 -1.92 23.32 -18.65
N LYS A 176 -2.66 24.44 -18.83
CA LYS A 176 -4.12 24.68 -19.15
C LYS A 176 -4.56 24.58 -20.66
N LEU A 177 -5.83 24.74 -21.15
CA LEU A 177 -7.15 25.23 -20.60
C LEU A 177 -8.44 24.67 -21.32
N LEU A 178 -9.41 24.03 -20.61
CA LEU A 178 -10.88 23.97 -20.97
C LEU A 178 -11.81 23.72 -19.73
N LYS A 179 -12.84 24.55 -19.48
CA LYS A 179 -13.55 24.63 -18.17
C LYS A 179 -14.58 23.51 -17.88
N ILE A 180 -14.34 22.74 -16.82
CA ILE A 180 -15.25 21.73 -16.21
C ILE A 180 -15.07 21.76 -14.68
N ARG A 181 -16.10 21.53 -13.85
CA ARG A 181 -15.99 21.44 -12.38
C ARG A 181 -15.98 19.98 -11.92
N ILE A 182 -14.93 19.57 -11.22
CA ILE A 182 -14.78 18.20 -10.68
C ILE A 182 -14.24 18.29 -9.24
N ASP A 183 -14.95 17.66 -8.30
CA ASP A 183 -14.58 17.62 -6.88
C ASP A 183 -14.00 16.25 -6.53
N ALA A 184 -12.75 16.23 -6.05
CA ALA A 184 -12.05 15.02 -5.64
C ALA A 184 -12.21 14.69 -4.14
N MET A 185 -12.99 15.47 -3.39
CA MET A 185 -13.26 15.31 -1.96
C MET A 185 -11.99 15.18 -1.09
N HIS A 186 -10.92 15.88 -1.49
CA HIS A 186 -9.56 15.80 -0.91
C HIS A 186 -8.92 14.39 -0.93
N GLY A 187 -9.49 13.44 -1.67
CA GLY A 187 -9.02 12.07 -1.76
C GLY A 187 -8.11 11.80 -2.97
N VAL A 188 -7.74 10.52 -3.11
CA VAL A 188 -6.81 9.99 -4.13
C VAL A 188 -7.05 10.42 -5.56
N VAL A 189 -8.29 10.77 -5.91
CA VAL A 189 -8.69 11.17 -7.27
C VAL A 189 -8.16 12.57 -7.62
N GLY A 190 -7.75 13.39 -6.64
CA GLY A 190 -7.25 14.75 -6.87
C GLY A 190 -6.08 14.82 -7.86
N PRO A 191 -4.97 14.09 -7.62
CA PRO A 191 -3.87 14.02 -8.58
C PRO A 191 -4.24 13.42 -9.95
N TYR A 192 -5.26 12.56 -10.04
CA TYR A 192 -5.75 12.05 -11.33
C TYR A 192 -6.55 13.10 -12.10
N VAL A 193 -7.39 13.87 -11.41
CA VAL A 193 -8.10 15.01 -11.99
C VAL A 193 -7.08 16.05 -12.44
N LYS A 194 -6.06 16.34 -11.64
CA LYS A 194 -4.99 17.24 -12.08
C LYS A 194 -4.25 16.68 -13.29
N LYS A 195 -3.75 15.45 -13.25
CA LYS A 195 -2.91 14.91 -14.33
C LYS A 195 -3.69 14.62 -15.62
N ILE A 196 -4.79 13.88 -15.53
CA ILE A 196 -5.56 13.50 -16.72
C ILE A 196 -6.38 14.69 -17.19
N LEU A 197 -7.19 15.28 -16.32
CA LEU A 197 -8.12 16.31 -16.75
C LEU A 197 -7.44 17.66 -16.92
N CYS A 198 -6.55 18.10 -16.02
CA CYS A 198 -5.89 19.41 -16.15
C CYS A 198 -4.63 19.41 -17.02
N GLU A 199 -3.75 18.41 -16.91
CA GLU A 199 -2.43 18.41 -17.54
C GLU A 199 -2.41 17.71 -18.92
N GLU A 200 -3.14 16.60 -19.11
CA GLU A 200 -3.25 15.89 -20.40
C GLU A 200 -4.40 16.43 -21.27
N LEU A 201 -5.57 16.71 -20.66
CA LEU A 201 -6.77 17.21 -21.35
C LEU A 201 -6.99 18.73 -21.18
N GLY A 202 -6.06 19.41 -20.50
CA GLY A 202 -6.01 20.87 -20.42
C GLY A 202 -6.97 21.56 -19.45
N ALA A 203 -7.84 20.90 -18.68
CA ALA A 203 -8.78 21.58 -17.78
C ALA A 203 -8.11 22.59 -16.81
N PRO A 204 -8.68 23.78 -16.57
CA PRO A 204 -8.10 24.75 -15.66
C PRO A 204 -8.29 24.32 -14.21
N THR A 205 -7.24 24.48 -13.41
CA THR A 205 -7.36 24.56 -11.96
C THR A 205 -8.00 25.91 -11.58
N THR A 206 -9.29 25.89 -11.23
CA THR A 206 -10.02 26.99 -10.58
C THR A 206 -10.48 26.55 -9.21
#